data_AF-M4SU25-F1
#
_entry.id   AF-M4SU25-F1
#
_cell.length_a   1.000
_cell.length_b   1.000
_cell.length_c   1.000
_cell.angle_alpha   90.00
_cell.angle_beta   90.00
_cell.angle_gamma   90.00
#
_symmetry.space_group_name_H-M   'P 1'
#
loop_
_entity.id
_entity.type
_entity.pdbx_description
1 polymer ?
#
loop_
_entity_poly.entity_id
_entity_poly.type
_entity_poly.pdbx_seq_one_letter_code
_entity_poly.pdbx_strand_id
1 'polypeptide(L)'
;MVHGPGSHAANTHQGTTSGSFKCQLLGSGNSDGLAHTAEAMAIYAMAGYIKMPNTAEEVTLETADNLKAGSGTGTQAWKSAYEDVNGALIETNTDTQNESAALDARTDLKEAIKKLLLTKGDSDSSHIEEKINEIFGSKEEEKLKQLENTIDDTIIPAGIVQSDNEQRLGNINVEDKLAEILSYYQLRNSKTLVDLKKKLFSTAKITEPKSAEEKEKKCNSAKDETECKTKSGCHYVEENKDSKKCTLSD
;
A
#
# COMPACT_ATOMS: atom_id res chain seq x y z
N MET A 1 -7.33 -36.59 -13.59
CA MET A 1 -6.44 -37.77 -13.63
C MET A 1 -7.08 -38.76 -14.58
N VAL A 2 -6.47 -39.01 -15.74
CA VAL A 2 -6.94 -40.07 -16.65
C VAL A 2 -6.19 -41.33 -16.21
N HIS A 3 -6.88 -42.26 -15.58
CA HIS A 3 -6.30 -43.56 -15.27
C HIS A 3 -6.18 -44.31 -16.59
N GLY A 4 -4.94 -44.59 -17.00
CA GLY A 4 -4.66 -45.22 -18.29
C GLY A 4 -5.28 -46.62 -18.36
N PRO A 5 -5.88 -47.02 -19.49
CA PRO A 5 -6.33 -48.39 -19.67
C PRO A 5 -5.09 -49.29 -19.61
N GLY A 6 -5.06 -50.22 -18.65
CA GLY A 6 -4.03 -51.25 -18.64
C GLY A 6 -3.96 -51.94 -20.00
N SER A 7 -2.77 -52.32 -20.46
CA SER A 7 -2.50 -52.81 -21.82
C SER A 7 -3.10 -54.19 -22.16
N HIS A 8 -3.99 -54.73 -21.32
CA HIS A 8 -4.71 -55.97 -21.58
C HIS A 8 -6.22 -55.73 -21.60
N ALA A 9 -6.86 -56.17 -22.69
CA ALA A 9 -8.31 -56.06 -22.89
C ALA A 9 -9.17 -56.84 -21.86
N ALA A 10 -8.53 -57.63 -20.99
CA ALA A 10 -9.17 -58.36 -19.89
C ALA A 10 -8.85 -57.76 -18.51
N ASN A 11 -8.16 -56.61 -18.43
CA ASN A 11 -7.92 -55.90 -17.17
C ASN A 11 -9.18 -55.15 -16.76
N THR A 12 -10.20 -55.89 -16.31
CA THR A 12 -11.30 -55.30 -15.58
C THR A 12 -10.82 -55.03 -14.15
N HIS A 13 -11.17 -53.89 -13.57
CA HIS A 13 -10.88 -53.60 -12.16
C HIS A 13 -11.86 -54.38 -11.25
N GLN A 14 -11.94 -55.70 -11.46
CA GLN A 14 -12.85 -56.62 -10.78
C GLN A 14 -12.04 -57.57 -9.90
N GLY A 15 -12.58 -57.90 -8.73
CA GLY A 15 -12.05 -59.01 -7.93
C GLY A 15 -12.32 -60.38 -8.57
N THR A 16 -13.28 -60.47 -9.50
CA THR A 16 -14.05 -61.70 -9.71
C THR A 16 -14.15 -62.24 -11.15
N THR A 17 -13.84 -61.49 -12.22
CA THR A 17 -14.12 -61.97 -13.60
C THR A 17 -12.87 -62.14 -14.47
N SER A 18 -12.61 -63.43 -14.78
CA SER A 18 -11.75 -64.05 -15.80
C SER A 18 -10.27 -63.65 -15.93
N GLY A 19 -9.40 -64.63 -15.65
CA GLY A 19 -7.95 -64.59 -15.89
C GLY A 19 -7.17 -65.19 -14.71
N SER A 20 -5.89 -65.46 -14.91
CA SER A 20 -4.96 -65.90 -13.84
C SER A 20 -4.55 -64.78 -12.87
N PHE A 21 -5.00 -63.55 -13.11
CA PHE A 21 -4.63 -62.36 -12.33
C PHE A 21 -5.87 -61.78 -11.64
N LYS A 22 -6.20 -62.33 -10.46
CA LYS A 22 -7.28 -61.83 -9.60
C LYS A 22 -6.69 -60.97 -8.48
N CYS A 23 -7.30 -59.83 -8.17
CA CYS A 23 -6.98 -59.04 -7.00
C CYS A 23 -8.15 -59.12 -6.00
N GLN A 24 -8.06 -60.07 -5.06
CA GLN A 24 -9.11 -60.29 -4.04
C GLN A 24 -9.38 -59.04 -3.20
N LEU A 25 -8.40 -58.15 -3.06
CA LEU A 25 -8.56 -56.88 -2.35
C LEU A 25 -9.64 -55.99 -2.99
N LEU A 26 -9.86 -56.09 -4.30
CA LEU A 26 -10.83 -55.28 -5.04
C LEU A 26 -12.24 -55.91 -5.09
N GLY A 27 -12.42 -57.11 -4.54
CA GLY A 27 -13.72 -57.76 -4.38
C GLY A 27 -14.13 -57.81 -2.92
N SER A 28 -15.42 -57.65 -2.61
CA SER A 28 -15.90 -57.78 -1.22
C SER A 28 -16.84 -58.98 -0.99
N GLY A 29 -17.06 -59.81 -2.02
CA GLY A 29 -17.87 -61.03 -1.96
C GLY A 29 -17.14 -62.27 -1.40
N ASN A 30 -17.91 -63.33 -1.09
CA ASN A 30 -17.43 -64.51 -0.38
C ASN A 30 -16.60 -65.51 -1.19
N SER A 31 -16.74 -65.51 -2.52
CA SER A 31 -16.12 -66.52 -3.38
C SER A 31 -14.73 -66.10 -3.88
N ASP A 32 -14.54 -64.81 -4.10
CA ASP A 32 -13.37 -64.25 -4.81
C ASP A 32 -13.01 -62.83 -4.30
N GLY A 33 -13.45 -62.48 -3.09
CA GLY A 33 -13.23 -61.17 -2.45
C GLY A 33 -12.80 -61.29 -0.99
N LEU A 34 -12.86 -60.17 -0.26
CA LEU A 34 -12.41 -60.06 1.13
C LEU A 34 -13.32 -60.75 2.16
N ALA A 35 -14.59 -60.97 1.84
CA ALA A 35 -15.50 -61.67 2.74
C ALA A 35 -15.24 -63.18 2.69
N HIS A 36 -15.36 -63.86 3.83
CA HIS A 36 -15.25 -65.32 3.91
C HIS A 36 -16.63 -65.96 4.16
N THR A 37 -17.17 -65.83 5.37
CA THR A 37 -18.50 -66.35 5.76
C THR A 37 -19.50 -65.26 6.16
N ALA A 38 -19.04 -64.02 6.29
CA ALA A 38 -19.89 -62.87 6.60
C ALA A 38 -20.60 -62.36 5.34
N GLU A 39 -21.69 -61.61 5.53
CA GLU A 39 -22.38 -60.93 4.43
C GLU A 39 -21.47 -59.90 3.76
N ALA A 40 -21.43 -59.91 2.42
CA ALA A 40 -20.65 -58.97 1.64
C ALA A 40 -21.20 -57.55 1.78
N MET A 41 -20.32 -56.57 1.97
CA MET A 41 -20.68 -55.16 2.08
C MET A 41 -19.78 -54.30 1.20
N ALA A 42 -20.31 -53.17 0.73
CA ALA A 42 -19.52 -52.24 -0.04
C ALA A 42 -18.40 -51.65 0.83
N ILE A 43 -17.17 -51.67 0.34
CA ILE A 43 -16.01 -51.14 1.05
C ILE A 43 -15.51 -49.90 0.31
N TYR A 44 -15.25 -48.85 1.07
CA TYR A 44 -14.75 -47.57 0.56
C TYR A 44 -13.29 -47.39 0.98
N ALA A 45 -12.39 -47.38 0.01
CA ALA A 45 -10.96 -47.18 0.22
C ALA A 45 -10.50 -45.81 -0.31
N MET A 46 -9.28 -45.42 0.07
CA MET A 46 -8.65 -44.17 -0.39
C MET A 46 -9.55 -42.95 -0.10
N ALA A 47 -10.06 -42.88 1.13
CA ALA A 47 -11.01 -41.84 1.56
C ALA A 47 -12.21 -41.71 0.60
N GLY A 48 -12.90 -42.82 0.34
CA GLY A 48 -14.11 -42.82 -0.48
C GLY A 48 -13.88 -42.74 -1.99
N TYR A 49 -12.63 -42.63 -2.45
CA TYR A 49 -12.33 -42.57 -3.89
C TYR A 49 -12.61 -43.90 -4.60
N ILE A 50 -12.27 -45.03 -3.97
CA ILE A 50 -12.49 -46.36 -4.54
C ILE A 50 -13.64 -47.02 -3.80
N LYS A 51 -14.73 -47.32 -4.50
CA LYS A 51 -15.82 -48.15 -3.98
C LYS A 51 -15.69 -49.55 -4.54
N MET A 52 -15.53 -50.51 -3.65
CA MET A 52 -15.54 -51.95 -3.94
C MET A 52 -16.96 -52.46 -3.67
N PRO A 53 -17.70 -52.90 -4.70
CA PRO A 53 -19.10 -53.32 -4.55
C PRO A 53 -19.22 -54.63 -3.77
N ASN A 54 -20.40 -54.87 -3.16
CA ASN A 54 -20.76 -56.12 -2.48
C ASN A 54 -21.19 -57.25 -3.43
N THR A 55 -21.24 -56.96 -4.73
CA THR A 55 -21.51 -57.90 -5.81
C THR A 55 -20.24 -58.15 -6.63
N ALA A 56 -20.29 -59.10 -7.56
CA ALA A 56 -19.20 -59.42 -8.49
C ALA A 56 -19.07 -58.37 -9.63
N GLU A 57 -18.99 -57.09 -9.26
CA GLU A 57 -18.92 -55.94 -10.17
C GLU A 57 -17.55 -55.25 -10.14
N GLU A 58 -17.30 -54.35 -11.11
CA GLU A 58 -16.11 -53.48 -11.12
C GLU A 58 -16.11 -52.52 -9.93
N VAL A 59 -14.91 -52.23 -9.42
CA VAL A 59 -14.74 -51.09 -8.52
C VAL A 59 -15.13 -49.81 -9.25
N THR A 60 -15.88 -48.94 -8.59
CA THR A 60 -16.22 -47.63 -9.13
C THR A 60 -15.31 -46.58 -8.51
N LEU A 61 -14.80 -45.68 -9.34
CA LEU A 61 -13.99 -44.54 -8.90
C LEU A 61 -14.88 -43.31 -8.76
N GLU A 62 -14.75 -42.61 -7.64
CA GLU A 62 -15.51 -41.38 -7.42
C GLU A 62 -15.05 -40.27 -8.38
N THR A 63 -16.00 -39.47 -8.85
CA THR A 63 -15.71 -38.39 -9.79
C THR A 63 -14.98 -37.24 -9.09
N ALA A 64 -14.14 -36.53 -9.83
CA ALA A 64 -13.44 -35.36 -9.29
C ALA A 64 -14.41 -34.32 -8.72
N ASP A 65 -15.59 -34.14 -9.32
CA ASP A 65 -16.57 -33.17 -8.85
C ASP A 65 -17.23 -33.60 -7.54
N ASN A 66 -17.49 -34.89 -7.35
CA ASN A 66 -17.99 -35.42 -6.07
C ASN A 66 -16.92 -35.42 -4.98
N LEU A 67 -15.65 -35.64 -5.33
CA LEU A 67 -14.52 -35.50 -4.40
C LEU A 67 -14.36 -34.06 -3.92
N LYS A 68 -14.45 -33.07 -4.82
CA LYS A 68 -14.44 -31.64 -4.49
C LYS A 68 -15.65 -31.27 -3.62
N ALA A 69 -16.83 -31.78 -3.94
CA ALA A 69 -18.07 -31.46 -3.23
C ALA A 69 -18.21 -32.21 -1.89
N GLY A 70 -17.45 -33.28 -1.67
CA GLY A 70 -17.62 -34.17 -0.52
C GLY A 70 -18.93 -34.96 -0.54
N SER A 71 -19.50 -35.21 -1.72
CA SER A 71 -20.84 -35.81 -1.88
C SER A 71 -20.83 -37.35 -1.87
N GLY A 72 -19.67 -37.97 -2.03
CA GLY A 72 -19.49 -39.42 -1.94
C GLY A 72 -19.32 -39.92 -0.50
N THR A 73 -19.57 -41.22 -0.28
CA THR A 73 -19.36 -41.84 1.03
C THR A 73 -17.86 -41.84 1.38
N GLY A 74 -17.50 -41.17 2.47
CA GLY A 74 -16.11 -41.12 2.96
C GLY A 74 -15.20 -40.13 2.24
N THR A 75 -15.74 -39.26 1.37
CA THR A 75 -14.92 -38.34 0.54
C THR A 75 -14.55 -37.01 1.21
N GLN A 76 -14.89 -36.83 2.49
CA GLN A 76 -14.67 -35.57 3.22
C GLN A 76 -13.20 -35.13 3.25
N ALA A 77 -12.25 -36.08 3.32
CA ALA A 77 -10.82 -35.76 3.30
C ALA A 77 -10.38 -35.12 1.97
N TRP A 78 -10.97 -35.52 0.84
CA TRP A 78 -10.69 -34.93 -0.46
C TRP A 78 -11.25 -33.52 -0.58
N LYS A 79 -12.47 -33.30 -0.07
CA LYS A 79 -13.07 -31.97 0.01
C LYS A 79 -12.20 -31.02 0.84
N SER A 80 -11.82 -31.43 2.05
CA SER A 80 -10.98 -30.60 2.92
C SER A 80 -9.64 -30.26 2.26
N ALA A 81 -8.97 -31.23 1.64
CA ALA A 81 -7.72 -30.95 0.92
C ALA A 81 -7.92 -29.98 -0.27
N TYR A 82 -9.03 -30.09 -0.99
CA TYR A 82 -9.38 -29.18 -2.09
C TYR A 82 -9.67 -27.76 -1.58
N GLU A 83 -10.43 -27.65 -0.49
CA GLU A 83 -10.73 -26.37 0.16
C GLU A 83 -9.47 -25.72 0.74
N ASP A 84 -8.56 -26.48 1.35
CA ASP A 84 -7.31 -25.96 1.90
C ASP A 84 -6.38 -25.44 0.79
N VAL A 85 -6.20 -26.20 -0.30
CA VAL A 85 -5.37 -25.76 -1.43
C VAL A 85 -5.96 -24.51 -2.09
N ASN A 86 -7.28 -24.48 -2.32
CA ASN A 86 -7.92 -23.30 -2.90
C ASN A 86 -7.99 -22.13 -1.92
N GLY A 87 -8.16 -22.37 -0.63
CA GLY A 87 -8.20 -21.36 0.42
C GLY A 87 -6.83 -20.74 0.66
N ALA A 88 -5.76 -21.53 0.61
CA ALA A 88 -4.38 -21.04 0.71
C ALA A 88 -3.96 -20.19 -0.50
N LEU A 89 -4.65 -20.33 -1.65
CA LEU A 89 -4.51 -19.46 -2.82
C LEU A 89 -5.33 -18.15 -2.70
N ILE A 90 -6.11 -18.00 -1.63
CA ILE A 90 -7.01 -16.87 -1.34
C ILE A 90 -6.51 -16.10 -0.08
N GLU A 91 -5.21 -16.14 0.25
CA GLU A 91 -4.60 -14.87 0.66
C GLU A 91 -4.63 -14.01 -0.60
N THR A 92 -5.75 -13.32 -0.77
CA THR A 92 -6.07 -12.63 -2.01
C THR A 92 -4.99 -11.63 -2.28
N ASN A 93 -4.36 -11.77 -3.45
CA ASN A 93 -3.45 -10.80 -4.06
C ASN A 93 -3.86 -9.33 -3.85
N THR A 94 -5.13 -9.02 -3.59
CA THR A 94 -5.64 -7.68 -3.31
C THR A 94 -4.99 -7.01 -2.11
N ASP A 95 -4.70 -7.73 -1.02
CA ASP A 95 -4.26 -7.09 0.23
C ASP A 95 -2.77 -6.73 0.21
N THR A 96 -2.04 -7.28 -0.77
CA THR A 96 -0.61 -7.05 -0.97
C THR A 96 -0.29 -6.37 -2.30
N GLN A 97 -1.31 -5.99 -3.08
CA GLN A 97 -1.16 -5.30 -4.35
C GLN A 97 -1.69 -3.87 -4.28
N ASN A 98 -0.96 -2.96 -4.92
CA ASN A 98 -1.45 -1.61 -5.15
C ASN A 98 -2.69 -1.63 -6.06
N GLU A 99 -3.63 -0.71 -5.82
CA GLU A 99 -4.75 -0.51 -6.72
C GLU A 99 -4.24 -0.10 -8.12
N SER A 100 -4.75 -0.73 -9.18
CA SER A 100 -4.29 -0.51 -10.57
C SER A 100 -5.32 0.17 -11.47
N ALA A 101 -6.52 0.44 -10.97
CA ALA A 101 -7.55 1.16 -11.70
C ALA A 101 -7.13 2.62 -12.00
N ALA A 102 -7.92 3.33 -12.80
CA ALA A 102 -7.79 4.78 -12.97
C ALA A 102 -7.82 5.50 -11.61
N LEU A 103 -7.16 6.65 -11.49
CA LEU A 103 -6.96 7.31 -10.19
C LEU A 103 -8.29 7.69 -9.51
N ASP A 104 -9.30 8.05 -10.29
CA ASP A 104 -10.67 8.33 -9.85
C ASP A 104 -11.50 7.06 -9.59
N ALA A 105 -10.91 5.87 -9.62
CA ALA A 105 -11.54 4.60 -9.25
C ALA A 105 -10.84 3.92 -8.06
N ARG A 106 -9.69 4.46 -7.63
CA ARG A 106 -8.89 3.99 -6.49
C ARG A 106 -9.50 4.42 -5.16
N THR A 107 -9.94 3.46 -4.34
CA THR A 107 -10.69 3.72 -3.12
C THR A 107 -9.82 4.42 -2.08
N ASP A 108 -8.59 3.94 -1.91
CA ASP A 108 -7.66 4.48 -0.91
C ASP A 108 -7.21 5.90 -1.29
N LEU A 109 -6.95 6.13 -2.59
CA LEU A 109 -6.60 7.46 -3.09
C LEU A 109 -7.74 8.47 -2.87
N LYS A 110 -9.00 8.08 -3.16
CA LYS A 110 -10.17 8.92 -2.90
C LYS A 110 -10.29 9.28 -1.43
N GLU A 111 -10.11 8.30 -0.55
CA GLU A 111 -10.21 8.52 0.89
C GLU A 111 -9.09 9.43 1.39
N ALA A 112 -7.87 9.27 0.89
CA ALA A 112 -6.74 10.14 1.21
C ALA A 112 -7.00 11.59 0.78
N ILE A 113 -7.47 11.82 -0.45
CA ILE A 113 -7.81 13.16 -0.95
C ILE A 113 -8.91 13.79 -0.08
N LYS A 114 -9.96 13.02 0.21
CA LYS A 114 -11.07 13.48 1.05
C LYS A 114 -10.63 13.89 2.45
N LYS A 115 -9.71 13.14 3.08
CA LYS A 115 -9.26 13.40 4.44
C LYS A 115 -8.18 14.48 4.54
N LEU A 116 -7.28 14.54 3.56
CA LEU A 116 -6.06 15.36 3.66
C LEU A 116 -6.16 16.69 2.91
N LEU A 117 -6.94 16.74 1.82
CA LEU A 117 -6.87 17.84 0.85
C LEU A 117 -8.21 18.57 0.65
N LEU A 118 -9.33 17.95 0.99
CA LEU A 118 -10.66 18.57 0.87
C LEU A 118 -11.10 19.20 2.19
N THR A 119 -11.84 20.32 2.08
CA THR A 119 -12.40 21.00 3.25
C THR A 119 -13.68 20.30 3.72
N LYS A 120 -14.09 20.57 4.97
CA LYS A 120 -15.28 19.95 5.57
C LYS A 120 -16.55 20.45 4.86
N GLY A 121 -17.05 19.66 3.93
CA GLY A 121 -18.25 19.98 3.12
C GLY A 121 -18.10 19.53 1.67
N ASP A 122 -16.87 19.48 1.19
CA ASP A 122 -16.52 19.20 -0.20
C ASP A 122 -16.09 17.73 -0.33
N SER A 123 -17.05 16.80 -0.40
CA SER A 123 -16.71 15.37 -0.41
C SER A 123 -17.46 14.53 -1.43
N ASP A 124 -18.09 15.20 -2.39
CA ASP A 124 -18.67 14.53 -3.55
C ASP A 124 -17.58 14.10 -4.56
N SER A 125 -17.98 13.33 -5.57
CA SER A 125 -17.04 12.79 -6.56
C SER A 125 -16.38 13.88 -7.40
N SER A 126 -17.09 14.96 -7.71
CA SER A 126 -16.55 16.04 -8.56
C SER A 126 -15.40 16.77 -7.89
N HIS A 127 -15.49 17.07 -6.59
CA HIS A 127 -14.39 17.75 -5.89
C HIS A 127 -13.15 16.85 -5.77
N ILE A 128 -13.35 15.53 -5.64
CA ILE A 128 -12.24 14.57 -5.63
C ILE A 128 -11.57 14.50 -7.00
N GLU A 129 -12.33 14.41 -8.08
CA GLU A 129 -11.80 14.39 -9.45
C GLU A 129 -11.06 15.69 -9.79
N GLU A 130 -11.59 16.84 -9.38
CA GLU A 130 -10.91 18.13 -9.53
C GLU A 130 -9.55 18.13 -8.83
N LYS A 131 -9.47 17.61 -7.59
CA LYS A 131 -8.19 17.48 -6.87
C LYS A 131 -7.23 16.49 -7.50
N ILE A 132 -7.72 15.37 -8.03
CA ILE A 132 -6.88 14.44 -8.79
C ILE A 132 -6.26 15.16 -9.99
N ASN A 133 -7.06 15.89 -10.76
CA ASN A 133 -6.56 16.65 -11.91
C ASN A 133 -5.62 17.78 -11.50
N GLU A 134 -5.85 18.45 -10.37
CA GLU A 134 -4.96 19.51 -9.84
C GLU A 134 -3.57 18.95 -9.48
N ILE A 135 -3.51 17.77 -8.86
CA ILE A 135 -2.27 17.18 -8.33
C ILE A 135 -1.51 16.42 -9.42
N PHE A 136 -2.22 15.57 -10.17
CA PHE A 136 -1.62 14.63 -11.13
C PHE A 136 -1.72 15.13 -12.58
N GLY A 137 -2.53 16.16 -12.86
CA GLY A 137 -2.75 16.71 -14.20
C GLY A 137 -3.79 15.94 -15.03
N SER A 138 -4.06 14.67 -14.71
CA SER A 138 -5.19 13.89 -15.23
C SER A 138 -5.47 12.68 -14.31
N LYS A 139 -6.53 11.93 -14.60
CA LYS A 139 -6.88 10.68 -13.91
C LYS A 139 -6.20 9.42 -14.46
N GLU A 140 -5.37 9.57 -15.47
CA GLU A 140 -4.68 8.44 -16.12
C GLU A 140 -3.57 7.90 -15.22
N GLU A 141 -3.45 6.58 -15.14
CA GLU A 141 -2.42 5.90 -14.34
C GLU A 141 -1.00 6.36 -14.71
N GLU A 142 -0.76 6.69 -15.98
CA GLU A 142 0.53 7.17 -16.47
C GLU A 142 1.01 8.44 -15.75
N LYS A 143 0.09 9.30 -15.28
CA LYS A 143 0.45 10.50 -14.50
C LYS A 143 1.00 10.16 -13.13
N LEU A 144 0.44 9.14 -12.49
CA LEU A 144 0.98 8.64 -11.24
C LEU A 144 2.36 8.02 -11.47
N LYS A 145 2.54 7.22 -12.53
CA LYS A 145 3.85 6.64 -12.87
C LYS A 145 4.92 7.69 -13.14
N GLN A 146 4.56 8.80 -13.79
CA GLN A 146 5.48 9.92 -13.99
C GLN A 146 5.92 10.56 -12.66
N LEU A 147 5.01 10.69 -11.71
CA LEU A 147 5.34 11.18 -10.36
C LEU A 147 6.22 10.18 -9.61
N GLU A 148 5.88 8.89 -9.62
CA GLU A 148 6.67 7.81 -9.02
C GLU A 148 8.08 7.77 -9.59
N ASN A 149 8.23 7.82 -10.92
CA ASN A 149 9.53 7.89 -11.57
C ASN A 149 10.34 9.13 -11.13
N THR A 150 9.68 10.28 -10.95
CA THR A 150 10.35 11.49 -10.47
C THR A 150 10.84 11.32 -9.02
N ILE A 151 10.05 10.64 -8.18
CA ILE A 151 10.46 10.29 -6.82
C ILE A 151 11.65 9.33 -6.87
N ASP A 152 11.58 8.28 -7.69
CA ASP A 152 12.65 7.29 -7.85
C ASP A 152 13.95 7.89 -8.43
N ASP A 153 13.83 8.88 -9.32
CA ASP A 153 14.92 9.64 -9.91
C ASP A 153 15.61 10.58 -8.92
N THR A 154 15.01 10.84 -7.76
CA THR A 154 15.57 11.75 -6.76
C THR A 154 16.92 11.22 -6.28
N ILE A 155 17.98 12.00 -6.51
CA ILE A 155 19.32 11.66 -6.06
C ILE A 155 19.46 11.96 -4.57
N ILE A 156 19.85 10.95 -3.81
CA ILE A 156 20.34 11.04 -2.43
C ILE A 156 21.85 11.23 -2.48
N PRO A 157 22.38 12.41 -2.07
CA PRO A 157 23.81 12.67 -2.07
C PRO A 157 24.62 11.72 -1.17
N ALA A 158 25.88 11.52 -1.52
CA ALA A 158 26.86 10.86 -0.65
C ALA A 158 26.97 11.56 0.72
N GLY A 159 27.26 10.78 1.76
CA GLY A 159 27.38 11.25 3.14
C GLY A 159 26.04 11.40 3.88
N ILE A 160 24.90 11.27 3.20
CA ILE A 160 23.61 11.07 3.87
C ILE A 160 23.54 9.62 4.33
N VAL A 161 23.22 9.42 5.61
CA VAL A 161 22.94 8.08 6.18
C VAL A 161 24.10 7.09 5.95
N GLN A 162 25.34 7.57 6.13
CA GLN A 162 26.57 6.77 5.97
C GLN A 162 26.71 6.11 4.58
N SER A 163 26.05 6.63 3.55
CA SER A 163 26.28 6.18 2.18
C SER A 163 27.56 6.81 1.62
N ASP A 164 28.50 5.97 1.20
CA ASP A 164 29.76 6.43 0.59
C ASP A 164 29.56 7.02 -0.82
N ASN A 165 28.46 6.68 -1.49
CA ASN A 165 28.15 7.11 -2.85
C ASN A 165 26.77 7.77 -2.94
N GLU A 166 26.59 8.62 -3.93
CA GLU A 166 25.27 9.09 -4.32
C GLU A 166 24.44 7.97 -4.93
N GLN A 167 23.14 7.96 -4.66
CA GLN A 167 22.23 6.92 -5.14
C GLN A 167 20.85 7.52 -5.46
N ARG A 168 20.18 6.99 -6.47
CA ARG A 168 18.77 7.26 -6.75
C ARG A 168 17.88 6.66 -5.65
N LEU A 169 16.84 7.36 -5.22
CA LEU A 169 15.91 6.88 -4.20
C LEU A 169 15.27 5.54 -4.60
N GLY A 170 14.89 5.39 -5.88
CA GLY A 170 14.32 4.14 -6.40
C GLY A 170 15.26 2.94 -6.38
N ASN A 171 16.57 3.16 -6.17
CA ASN A 171 17.56 2.08 -6.01
C ASN A 171 17.76 1.67 -4.54
N ILE A 172 17.07 2.30 -3.59
CA ILE A 172 17.19 2.04 -2.15
C ILE A 172 15.96 1.24 -1.70
N ASN A 173 16.14 -0.07 -1.52
CA ASN A 173 15.06 -1.00 -1.15
C ASN A 173 15.16 -1.52 0.30
N VAL A 174 16.01 -0.90 1.13
CA VAL A 174 16.17 -1.26 2.55
C VAL A 174 15.38 -0.28 3.40
N GLU A 175 14.34 -0.76 4.09
CA GLU A 175 13.40 0.07 4.86
C GLU A 175 14.11 0.95 5.91
N ASP A 176 15.04 0.38 6.69
CA ASP A 176 15.81 1.13 7.68
C ASP A 176 16.56 2.32 7.05
N LYS A 177 17.16 2.11 5.88
CA LYS A 177 17.86 3.18 5.15
C LYS A 177 16.89 4.27 4.69
N LEU A 178 15.71 3.88 4.19
CA LEU A 178 14.66 4.84 3.79
C LEU A 178 14.18 5.66 5.00
N ALA A 179 13.97 5.03 6.16
CA ALA A 179 13.56 5.69 7.39
C ALA A 179 14.63 6.67 7.93
N GLU A 180 15.90 6.29 7.86
CA GLU A 180 17.02 7.16 8.21
C GLU A 180 17.13 8.36 7.26
N ILE A 181 16.93 8.16 5.94
CA ILE A 181 16.91 9.23 4.93
C ILE A 181 15.76 10.19 5.22
N LEU A 182 14.56 9.67 5.47
CA LEU A 182 13.39 10.47 5.84
C LEU A 182 13.67 11.32 7.09
N SER A 183 14.22 10.72 8.13
CA SER A 183 14.59 11.40 9.38
C SER A 183 15.61 12.51 9.15
N TYR A 184 16.63 12.26 8.32
CA TYR A 184 17.63 13.27 7.96
C TYR A 184 16.98 14.50 7.30
N TYR A 185 16.11 14.31 6.31
CA TYR A 185 15.46 15.42 5.60
C TYR A 185 14.43 16.15 6.45
N GLN A 186 13.69 15.46 7.32
CA GLN A 186 12.79 16.10 8.28
C GLN A 186 13.54 17.03 9.26
N LEU A 187 14.69 16.58 9.78
CA LEU A 187 15.54 17.39 10.64
C LEU A 187 16.10 18.60 9.87
N ARG A 188 16.55 18.39 8.63
CA ARG A 188 17.06 19.47 7.77
C ARG A 188 15.99 20.51 7.49
N ASN A 189 14.77 20.10 7.14
CA ASN A 189 13.65 21.01 6.88
C ASN A 189 13.29 21.81 8.13
N SER A 190 13.28 21.17 9.30
CA SER A 190 13.05 21.85 10.58
C SER A 190 14.12 22.91 10.88
N LYS A 191 15.40 22.60 10.64
CA LYS A 191 16.50 23.57 10.78
C LYS A 191 16.36 24.74 9.80
N THR A 192 16.06 24.46 8.54
CA THR A 192 15.82 25.49 7.51
C THR A 192 14.70 26.43 7.93
N LEU A 193 13.60 25.90 8.48
CA LEU A 193 12.48 26.71 8.96
C LEU A 193 12.89 27.63 10.12
N VAL A 194 13.66 27.12 11.08
CA VAL A 194 14.22 27.93 12.18
C VAL A 194 15.11 29.04 11.65
N ASP A 195 16.00 28.73 10.70
CA ASP A 195 16.90 29.70 10.09
C ASP A 195 16.15 30.77 9.29
N LEU A 196 15.11 30.39 8.54
CA LEU A 196 14.25 31.33 7.83
C LEU A 196 13.50 32.25 8.79
N LYS A 197 12.95 31.73 9.90
CA LYS A 197 12.33 32.55 10.95
C LYS A 197 13.35 33.54 11.54
N LYS A 198 14.56 33.07 11.86
CA LYS A 198 15.62 33.94 12.41
C LYS A 198 16.00 35.04 11.43
N LYS A 199 16.16 34.71 10.14
CA LYS A 199 16.43 35.70 9.08
C LYS A 199 15.30 36.72 9.00
N LEU A 200 14.05 36.28 8.98
CA LEU A 200 12.88 37.17 8.93
C LEU A 200 12.84 38.14 10.11
N PHE A 201 13.07 37.67 11.34
CA PHE A 201 13.17 38.54 12.52
C PHE A 201 14.35 39.50 12.45
N SER A 202 15.51 39.06 11.94
CA SER A 202 16.68 39.93 11.80
C SER A 202 16.47 41.03 10.76
N THR A 203 15.79 40.72 9.64
CA THR A 203 15.44 41.68 8.58
C THR A 203 14.38 42.67 9.06
N ALA A 204 13.35 42.22 9.77
CA ALA A 204 12.34 43.09 10.37
C ALA A 204 12.96 44.09 11.37
N LYS A 205 13.96 43.65 12.14
CA LYS A 205 14.74 44.54 13.03
C LYS A 205 15.63 45.53 12.28
N ILE A 206 16.01 45.28 11.02
CA ILE A 206 16.81 46.22 10.21
C ILE A 206 15.94 47.34 9.64
N THR A 207 14.65 47.11 9.41
CA THR A 207 13.71 48.14 8.94
C THR A 207 13.28 49.15 10.01
N GLU A 208 13.50 48.87 11.29
CA GLU A 208 13.36 49.85 12.36
C GLU A 208 14.73 50.47 12.67
N PRO A 209 14.86 51.82 12.73
CA PRO A 209 16.13 52.44 13.12
C PRO A 209 16.53 51.95 14.51
N LYS A 210 17.72 51.36 14.63
CA LYS A 210 18.11 50.57 15.81
C LYS A 210 18.69 51.41 16.93
N SER A 211 19.28 52.56 16.61
CA SER A 211 19.86 53.46 17.61
C SER A 211 19.03 54.74 17.76
N ALA A 212 19.10 55.34 18.95
CA ALA A 212 18.53 56.67 19.20
C ALA A 212 19.06 57.69 18.19
N GLU A 213 20.33 57.60 17.78
CA GLU A 213 20.94 58.48 16.78
C GLU A 213 20.35 58.31 15.37
N GLU A 214 19.98 57.10 14.96
CA GLU A 214 19.33 56.86 13.66
C GLU A 214 17.88 57.35 13.66
N LYS A 215 17.17 57.13 14.78
CA LYS A 215 15.81 57.65 14.99
C LYS A 215 15.82 59.19 14.99
N GLU A 216 16.78 59.79 15.68
CA GLU A 216 17.01 61.23 15.74
C GLU A 216 17.34 61.81 14.36
N LYS A 217 18.21 61.18 13.56
CA LYS A 217 18.46 61.59 12.16
C LYS A 217 17.20 61.53 11.29
N LYS A 218 16.32 60.55 11.51
CA LYS A 218 15.05 60.41 10.78
C LYS A 218 14.04 61.49 11.16
N CYS A 219 13.99 61.89 12.43
CA CYS A 219 13.18 63.04 12.87
C CYS A 219 13.74 64.34 12.26
N ASN A 220 15.05 64.55 12.36
CA ASN A 220 15.75 65.74 11.89
C ASN A 220 15.70 65.97 10.37
N SER A 221 15.30 64.97 9.57
CA SER A 221 15.13 65.13 8.12
C SER A 221 13.81 65.79 7.72
N ALA A 222 12.89 66.02 8.67
CA ALA A 222 11.64 66.72 8.39
C ALA A 222 11.89 68.22 8.11
N LYS A 223 11.26 68.75 7.06
CA LYS A 223 11.47 70.15 6.63
C LYS A 223 10.55 71.15 7.34
N ASP A 224 9.41 70.67 7.83
CA ASP A 224 8.39 71.48 8.49
C ASP A 224 7.64 70.69 9.58
N GLU A 225 6.80 71.42 10.32
CA GLU A 225 5.98 70.88 11.41
C GLU A 225 5.00 69.80 10.95
N THR A 226 4.45 69.93 9.73
CA THR A 226 3.48 68.98 9.19
C THR A 226 4.15 67.64 8.93
N GLU A 227 5.31 67.66 8.28
CA GLU A 227 6.12 66.46 8.04
C GLU A 227 6.59 65.83 9.36
N CYS A 228 6.98 66.64 10.34
CA CYS A 228 7.42 66.16 11.65
C CYS A 228 6.31 65.37 12.37
N LYS A 229 5.07 65.89 12.40
CA LYS A 229 3.92 65.24 13.05
C LYS A 229 3.53 63.89 12.43
N THR A 230 3.90 63.63 11.18
CA THR A 230 3.65 62.33 10.52
C THR A 230 4.67 61.26 10.88
N LYS A 231 5.82 61.63 11.46
CA LYS A 231 6.88 60.70 11.83
C LYS A 231 6.66 60.22 13.27
N SER A 232 6.27 58.95 13.42
CA SER A 232 6.04 58.32 14.72
C SER A 232 7.27 58.44 15.63
N GLY A 233 7.06 58.93 16.86
CA GLY A 233 8.10 59.13 17.88
C GLY A 233 8.85 60.46 17.80
N CYS A 234 8.57 61.32 16.82
CA CYS A 234 9.20 62.64 16.69
C CYS A 234 8.30 63.76 17.23
N HIS A 235 8.90 64.84 17.75
CA HIS A 235 8.19 66.05 18.16
C HIS A 235 8.79 67.30 17.52
N TYR A 236 7.93 68.27 17.21
CA TYR A 236 8.34 69.54 16.63
C TYR A 236 8.88 70.47 17.72
N VAL A 237 9.95 71.19 17.41
CA VAL A 237 10.60 72.15 18.32
C VAL A 237 10.60 73.51 17.64
N GLU A 238 9.89 74.49 18.22
CA GLU A 238 9.76 75.85 17.69
C GLU A 238 11.09 76.63 17.74
N GLU A 239 11.88 76.43 18.80
CA GLU A 239 13.19 77.07 18.98
C GLU A 239 14.24 76.06 19.48
N ASN A 240 15.28 75.84 18.67
CA ASN A 240 16.42 75.00 19.02
C ASN A 240 17.72 75.73 18.65
N LYS A 241 18.73 75.65 19.53
CA LYS A 241 20.10 76.18 19.32
C LYS A 241 20.78 75.64 18.05
N ASP A 242 20.36 74.48 17.55
CA ASP A 242 20.96 73.80 16.40
C ASP A 242 20.16 73.95 15.09
N SER A 243 19.14 74.83 15.05
CA SER A 243 18.27 75.04 13.85
C SER A 243 17.50 73.81 13.36
N LYS A 244 17.39 72.77 14.20
CA LYS A 244 16.64 71.56 13.89
C LYS A 244 15.20 71.71 14.35
N LYS A 245 14.27 71.44 13.43
CA LYS A 245 12.82 71.65 13.64
C LYS A 245 12.08 70.45 14.23
N CYS A 246 12.68 69.26 14.22
CA CYS A 246 12.00 68.03 14.61
C CYS A 246 12.99 67.05 15.24
N THR A 247 12.79 66.68 16.49
CA THR A 247 13.69 65.81 17.27
C THR A 247 12.95 64.56 17.76
N LEU A 248 13.69 63.52 18.13
CA LEU A 248 13.12 62.33 18.76
C LEU A 248 12.54 62.72 20.13
N SER A 249 11.36 62.19 20.44
CA SER A 249 10.77 62.36 21.77
C SER A 249 11.48 61.44 22.75
N ASP A 250 11.85 61.98 23.91
CA ASP A 250 12.43 61.21 25.02
C ASP A 250 11.46 60.12 25.53
#